data_AF-A0A6A6X9L7-F1
#
_entry.id   AF-A0A6A6X9L7-F1
#
_cell.length_a   1.000
_cell.length_b   1.000
_cell.length_c   1.000
_cell.angle_alpha   90.00
_cell.angle_beta   90.00
_cell.angle_gamma   90.00
#
_symmetry.space_group_name_H-M   'P 1'
#
loop_
_entity.id
_entity.type
_entity.pdbx_description
1 polymer ?
#
loop_
_entity_poly.entity_id
_entity_poly.type
_entity_poly.pdbx_seq_one_letter_code
_entity_poly.pdbx_strand_id
1 'polypeptide(L)'
;MRILLTSASAPAALALARILSASGHTVFGADLEAAWGTAPARYSRAYAQFFRVRYGDSILDVVEKIGGMELIIPFGDTAPSATDVGKLKEKGIKLAWHDAFDIAAVFQDFVQARVLTYPTDSDNPLKEDDMDNISTVVTLPLSFSAPSHPQLGAILAHFPDTEFALEISPYDDDGDTLVDLSCENGVYVPVERKTIRLCYNTIDQKTIREVENLPISEMRPYRITELLSGGGAYEAHALINGGAVQTFVVTTNEGGLEEGEFTIVPPTEPLVDILHSFLARFADEWQVYAGQRELDMDPFIEAPKAIVSHISLRFNVKEEVIEGHLVKRITALDMHNLPHTSLMLLAAIPGARDQLVRAYTAPTENALLPVLTPDDIPLPRGVYALPTVLTEVRHSLRGFSPFRWQSWMRVAQLGMMLLVWGLGFKEEMWCAQDPGPALVEWVVRRPVVSLVGLRGVKWVWEVYRGLSGRMRGLMRRLLGWAKLGEKFKKL
;
A
#
# COMPACT_ATOMS: atom_id res chain seq x y z
N MET A 1 -19.22 -14.72 12.04
CA MET A 1 -19.56 -13.36 11.57
C MET A 1 -19.72 -13.33 10.05
N ARG A 2 -20.38 -12.31 9.49
CA ARG A 2 -20.41 -11.97 8.06
C ARG A 2 -19.38 -10.88 7.78
N ILE A 3 -18.33 -11.24 7.03
CA ILE A 3 -17.15 -10.38 6.81
C ILE A 3 -16.99 -10.13 5.32
N LEU A 4 -16.83 -8.88 4.91
CA LEU A 4 -16.49 -8.49 3.53
C LEU A 4 -15.01 -8.11 3.44
N LEU A 5 -14.27 -8.73 2.51
CA LEU A 5 -12.94 -8.27 2.11
C LEU A 5 -13.05 -7.54 0.78
N THR A 6 -12.53 -6.32 0.71
CA THR A 6 -12.32 -5.64 -0.59
C THR A 6 -10.97 -6.04 -1.21
N SER A 7 -10.74 -5.67 -2.46
CA SER A 7 -9.69 -6.19 -3.36
C SER A 7 -9.41 -7.67 -3.13
N ALA A 8 -10.47 -8.48 -3.13
CA ALA A 8 -10.44 -9.82 -2.59
C ALA A 8 -9.42 -10.76 -3.27
N SER A 9 -8.96 -10.46 -4.50
CA SER A 9 -7.90 -11.21 -5.18
C SER A 9 -6.49 -10.86 -4.70
N ALA A 10 -6.32 -9.82 -3.88
CA ALA A 10 -5.05 -9.49 -3.26
C ALA A 10 -4.52 -10.70 -2.47
N PRO A 11 -3.24 -11.07 -2.60
CA PRO A 11 -2.70 -12.27 -1.95
C PRO A 11 -2.91 -12.31 -0.42
N ALA A 12 -2.79 -11.16 0.25
CA ALA A 12 -3.09 -11.01 1.68
C ALA A 12 -4.59 -11.20 2.01
N ALA A 13 -5.49 -10.62 1.21
CA ALA A 13 -6.94 -10.79 1.38
C ALA A 13 -7.37 -12.26 1.21
N LEU A 14 -6.78 -12.97 0.25
CA LEU A 14 -7.02 -14.41 0.05
C LEU A 14 -6.52 -15.27 1.22
N ALA A 15 -5.32 -14.96 1.75
CA ALA A 15 -4.76 -15.66 2.89
C ALA A 15 -5.64 -15.48 4.15
N LEU A 16 -6.05 -14.24 4.41
CA LEU A 16 -6.96 -13.92 5.52
C LEU A 16 -8.35 -14.55 5.33
N ALA A 17 -8.92 -14.50 4.13
CA ALA A 17 -10.22 -15.11 3.83
C ALA A 17 -10.24 -16.61 4.18
N ARG A 18 -9.18 -17.34 3.81
CA ARG A 18 -9.07 -18.78 4.09
C ARG A 18 -9.07 -19.07 5.59
N ILE A 19 -8.40 -18.24 6.38
CA ILE A 19 -8.35 -18.35 7.84
C ILE A 19 -9.71 -18.06 8.46
N LEU A 20 -10.31 -16.90 8.13
CA LEU A 20 -11.63 -16.51 8.63
C LEU A 20 -12.71 -17.56 8.26
N SER A 21 -12.68 -18.06 7.03
CA SER A 21 -13.57 -19.11 6.53
C SER A 21 -13.38 -20.44 7.29
N ALA A 22 -12.13 -20.86 7.51
CA ALA A 22 -11.81 -22.08 8.27
C ALA A 22 -12.26 -22.00 9.74
N SER A 23 -12.26 -20.81 10.34
CA SER A 23 -12.77 -20.57 11.69
C SER A 23 -14.29 -20.34 11.74
N GLY A 24 -15.03 -20.59 10.64
CA GLY A 24 -16.49 -20.58 10.60
C GLY A 24 -17.13 -19.20 10.34
N HIS A 25 -16.37 -18.22 9.85
CA HIS A 25 -16.92 -16.94 9.42
C HIS A 25 -17.41 -17.01 7.97
N THR A 26 -18.55 -16.38 7.68
CA THR A 26 -19.07 -16.25 6.31
C THR A 26 -18.36 -15.10 5.62
N VAL A 27 -17.31 -15.41 4.86
CA VAL A 27 -16.51 -14.40 4.16
C VAL A 27 -17.11 -14.11 2.78
N PHE A 28 -17.19 -12.84 2.42
CA PHE A 28 -17.60 -12.34 1.12
C PHE A 28 -16.40 -11.60 0.50
N GLY A 29 -16.22 -11.74 -0.81
CA GLY A 29 -15.14 -11.06 -1.53
C GLY A 29 -15.71 -10.03 -2.50
N ALA A 30 -15.20 -8.80 -2.46
CA ALA A 30 -15.46 -7.77 -3.47
C ALA A 30 -14.15 -7.40 -4.17
N ASP A 31 -14.16 -7.26 -5.49
CA ASP A 31 -12.95 -6.89 -6.22
C ASP A 31 -13.23 -6.28 -7.60
N LEU A 32 -12.29 -5.47 -8.07
CA LEU A 32 -12.28 -4.87 -9.39
C LEU A 32 -11.94 -5.92 -10.46
N GLU A 33 -12.96 -6.41 -11.15
CA GLU A 33 -12.80 -7.38 -12.21
C GLU A 33 -12.89 -6.70 -13.58
N ALA A 34 -11.75 -6.27 -14.13
CA ALA A 34 -11.69 -5.57 -15.42
C ALA A 34 -12.27 -6.41 -16.59
N ALA A 35 -11.92 -7.70 -16.64
CA ALA A 35 -12.51 -8.67 -17.55
C ALA A 35 -13.19 -9.80 -16.75
N TRP A 36 -14.41 -10.17 -17.11
CA TRP A 36 -15.17 -11.18 -16.36
C TRP A 36 -14.43 -12.53 -16.32
N GLY A 37 -14.31 -13.11 -15.13
CA GLY A 37 -13.57 -14.35 -14.90
C GLY A 37 -12.07 -14.15 -14.64
N THR A 38 -11.57 -12.90 -14.53
CA THR A 38 -10.13 -12.64 -14.25
C THR A 38 -9.82 -12.29 -12.80
N ALA A 39 -10.78 -12.35 -11.88
CA ALA A 39 -10.54 -12.12 -10.46
C ALA A 39 -10.19 -13.46 -9.74
N PRO A 40 -8.95 -13.68 -9.29
CA PRO A 40 -8.55 -14.79 -8.41
C PRO A 40 -9.58 -15.20 -7.35
N ALA A 41 -10.16 -14.23 -6.63
CA ALA A 41 -11.13 -14.46 -5.56
C ALA A 41 -12.43 -15.15 -6.00
N ARG A 42 -12.87 -14.97 -7.25
CA ARG A 42 -14.08 -15.61 -7.82
C ARG A 42 -14.07 -17.13 -7.70
N TYR A 43 -12.87 -17.71 -7.65
CA TYR A 43 -12.64 -19.16 -7.67
C TYR A 43 -12.14 -19.69 -6.32
N SER A 44 -11.96 -18.81 -5.32
CA SER A 44 -11.55 -19.24 -3.98
C SER A 44 -12.73 -19.78 -3.20
N ARG A 45 -12.56 -20.97 -2.62
CA ARG A 45 -13.56 -21.60 -1.74
C ARG A 45 -13.71 -20.92 -0.39
N ALA A 46 -12.81 -20.00 -0.04
CA ALA A 46 -12.90 -19.24 1.19
C ALA A 46 -14.08 -18.25 1.21
N TYR A 47 -14.48 -17.74 0.03
CA TYR A 47 -15.61 -16.84 -0.10
C TYR A 47 -16.91 -17.62 -0.32
N ALA A 48 -17.92 -17.32 0.50
CA ALA A 48 -19.29 -17.78 0.28
C ALA A 48 -19.88 -17.22 -1.02
N GLN A 49 -19.52 -15.97 -1.36
CA GLN A 49 -19.89 -15.33 -2.62
C GLN A 49 -18.89 -14.23 -3.00
N PHE A 50 -18.65 -14.10 -4.31
CA PHE A 50 -17.80 -13.06 -4.90
C PHE A 50 -18.63 -12.01 -5.66
N PHE A 51 -18.31 -10.74 -5.43
CA PHE A 51 -18.93 -9.56 -6.02
C PHE A 51 -17.95 -8.83 -6.92
N ARG A 52 -18.33 -8.65 -8.19
CA ARG A 52 -17.61 -7.79 -9.13
C ARG A 52 -17.92 -6.34 -8.82
N VAL A 53 -16.89 -5.59 -8.47
CA VAL A 53 -16.88 -4.13 -8.41
C VAL A 53 -16.44 -3.61 -9.78
N ARG A 54 -17.03 -2.51 -10.23
CA ARG A 54 -16.61 -1.73 -11.41
C ARG A 54 -15.98 -0.42 -10.94
N TYR A 55 -15.22 0.24 -11.82
CA TYR A 55 -14.79 1.61 -11.56
C TYR A 55 -16.00 2.52 -11.28
N GLY A 56 -16.01 3.16 -10.12
CA GLY A 56 -17.11 4.01 -9.64
C GLY A 56 -18.27 3.28 -8.94
N ASP A 57 -18.27 1.95 -8.83
CA ASP A 57 -19.23 1.25 -7.96
C ASP A 57 -18.85 1.52 -6.48
N SER A 58 -19.82 1.92 -5.65
CA SER A 58 -19.61 2.11 -4.21
C SER A 58 -19.54 0.75 -3.48
N ILE A 59 -18.72 0.66 -2.43
CA ILE A 59 -18.71 -0.50 -1.51
C ILE A 59 -20.05 -0.62 -0.76
N LEU A 60 -20.75 0.50 -0.53
CA LEU A 60 -22.09 0.51 0.05
C LEU A 60 -23.09 -0.28 -0.80
N ASP A 61 -23.07 -0.09 -2.12
CA ASP A 61 -23.95 -0.84 -3.05
C ASP A 61 -23.69 -2.35 -3.00
N VAL A 62 -22.43 -2.75 -2.76
CA VAL A 62 -22.06 -4.16 -2.61
C VAL A 62 -22.60 -4.71 -1.30
N VAL A 63 -22.44 -3.98 -0.20
CA VAL A 63 -22.98 -4.34 1.13
C VAL A 63 -24.51 -4.47 1.10
N GLU A 64 -25.21 -3.57 0.42
CA GLU A 64 -26.67 -3.62 0.27
C GLU A 64 -27.11 -4.83 -0.56
N LYS A 65 -26.40 -5.17 -1.65
CA LYS A 65 -26.66 -6.38 -2.46
C LYS A 65 -26.47 -7.68 -1.68
N ILE A 66 -25.59 -7.71 -0.67
CA ILE A 66 -25.35 -8.90 0.17
C ILE A 66 -26.43 -9.06 1.27
N GLY A 67 -27.10 -7.98 1.66
CA GLY A 67 -28.10 -8.01 2.72
C GLY A 67 -27.50 -8.23 4.12
N GLY A 68 -26.68 -7.28 4.57
CA GLY A 68 -26.14 -7.19 5.93
C GLY A 68 -24.70 -7.68 6.08
N MET A 69 -23.87 -6.86 6.72
CA MET A 69 -22.47 -7.12 7.09
C MET A 69 -22.23 -6.78 8.57
N GLU A 70 -21.24 -7.42 9.18
CA GLU A 70 -20.80 -7.10 10.55
C GLU A 70 -19.41 -6.47 10.57
N LEU A 71 -18.54 -6.86 9.63
CA LEU A 71 -17.18 -6.35 9.48
C LEU A 71 -16.80 -6.20 8.00
N ILE A 72 -16.15 -5.09 7.66
CA ILE A 72 -15.49 -4.86 6.37
C ILE A 72 -14.00 -4.69 6.64
N ILE A 73 -13.16 -5.38 5.87
CA ILE A 73 -11.69 -5.26 5.92
C ILE A 73 -11.22 -4.85 4.52
N PRO A 74 -10.81 -3.59 4.32
CA PRO A 74 -10.40 -3.14 3.00
C PRO A 74 -8.98 -3.59 2.65
N PHE A 75 -8.77 -3.88 1.37
CA PHE A 75 -7.45 -4.07 0.77
C PHE A 75 -7.40 -3.29 -0.55
N GLY A 76 -6.19 -2.93 -0.98
CA GLY A 76 -5.89 -2.31 -2.27
C GLY A 76 -6.76 -1.11 -2.65
N ASP A 77 -6.90 -0.90 -3.95
CA ASP A 77 -7.56 0.27 -4.56
C ASP A 77 -9.10 0.27 -4.44
N THR A 78 -9.68 -0.68 -3.69
CA THR A 78 -11.14 -0.76 -3.47
C THR A 78 -11.51 -0.58 -2.00
N ALA A 79 -10.73 0.23 -1.27
CA ALA A 79 -11.15 0.77 0.01
C ALA A 79 -12.45 1.61 -0.15
N PRO A 80 -13.35 1.64 0.86
CA PRO A 80 -14.52 2.51 0.84
C PRO A 80 -14.12 3.98 0.71
N SER A 81 -14.90 4.78 -0.02
CA SER A 81 -14.72 6.24 -0.01
C SER A 81 -15.11 6.83 1.35
N ALA A 82 -14.60 8.01 1.71
CA ALA A 82 -14.99 8.69 2.95
C ALA A 82 -16.53 8.85 3.10
N THR A 83 -17.23 9.09 1.99
CA THR A 83 -18.70 9.14 1.94
C THR A 83 -19.37 7.78 2.22
N ASP A 84 -18.73 6.67 1.82
CA ASP A 84 -19.20 5.33 2.16
C ASP A 84 -18.93 5.01 3.63
N VAL A 85 -17.76 5.39 4.17
CA VAL A 85 -17.37 5.13 5.57
C VAL A 85 -18.44 5.65 6.54
N GLY A 86 -18.90 6.90 6.37
CA GLY A 86 -19.98 7.47 7.19
C GLY A 86 -21.26 6.64 7.15
N LYS A 87 -21.75 6.32 5.95
CA LYS A 87 -22.98 5.52 5.75
C LYS A 87 -22.87 4.07 6.23
N LEU A 88 -21.65 3.50 6.23
CA LEU A 88 -21.37 2.18 6.77
C LEU A 88 -21.36 2.21 8.31
N LYS A 89 -20.75 3.25 8.93
CA LYS A 89 -20.82 3.51 10.38
C LYS A 89 -22.27 3.71 10.84
N GLU A 90 -23.08 4.50 10.13
CA GLU A 90 -24.52 4.69 10.40
C GLU A 90 -25.33 3.37 10.41
N LYS A 91 -24.98 2.43 9.52
CA LYS A 91 -25.59 1.09 9.47
C LYS A 91 -25.07 0.14 10.57
N GLY A 92 -24.20 0.62 11.47
CA GLY A 92 -23.60 -0.18 12.56
C GLY A 92 -22.54 -1.19 12.09
N ILE A 93 -22.01 -1.03 10.87
CA ILE A 93 -21.06 -1.97 10.27
C ILE A 93 -19.66 -1.60 10.72
N LYS A 94 -18.94 -2.55 11.32
CA LYS A 94 -17.54 -2.31 11.71
C LYS A 94 -16.65 -2.26 10.47
N LEU A 95 -15.68 -1.36 10.48
CA LEU A 95 -14.69 -1.23 9.44
C LEU A 95 -13.30 -1.36 10.07
N ALA A 96 -12.47 -2.26 9.56
CA ALA A 96 -11.07 -2.42 9.98
C ALA A 96 -10.16 -1.43 9.23
N TRP A 97 -10.56 -0.15 9.26
CA TRP A 97 -9.88 0.97 8.64
C TRP A 97 -10.30 2.27 9.33
N HIS A 98 -9.31 3.11 9.60
CA HIS A 98 -9.52 4.46 10.10
C HIS A 98 -8.63 5.41 9.31
N ASP A 99 -9.21 6.43 8.68
CA ASP A 99 -8.43 7.46 7.99
C ASP A 99 -7.47 8.11 9.00
N ALA A 100 -6.18 8.12 8.67
CA ALA A 100 -5.12 8.50 9.59
C ALA A 100 -4.43 9.76 9.07
N PHE A 101 -3.46 9.54 8.19
CA PHE A 101 -2.61 10.57 7.60
C PHE A 101 -2.36 10.19 6.14
N ASP A 102 -3.15 10.75 5.23
CA ASP A 102 -2.93 10.59 3.78
C ASP A 102 -1.70 11.40 3.28
N ILE A 103 -1.10 12.18 4.20
CA ILE A 103 -0.07 13.16 3.95
C ILE A 103 1.05 12.93 4.97
N ALA A 104 2.24 12.54 4.50
CA ALA A 104 3.42 12.32 5.34
C ALA A 104 3.76 13.52 6.24
N ALA A 105 3.55 14.75 5.74
CA ALA A 105 3.68 15.99 6.49
C ALA A 105 2.87 16.00 7.81
N VAL A 106 1.57 15.68 7.73
CA VAL A 106 0.67 15.70 8.89
C VAL A 106 0.99 14.55 9.85
N PHE A 107 1.40 13.40 9.31
CA PHE A 107 1.92 12.27 10.10
C PHE A 107 3.16 12.66 10.91
N GLN A 108 4.15 13.30 10.27
CA GLN A 108 5.37 13.76 10.93
C GLN A 108 5.06 14.79 12.02
N ASP A 109 4.20 15.76 11.74
CA ASP A 109 3.83 16.80 12.70
C ASP A 109 3.10 16.21 13.92
N PHE A 110 2.25 15.19 13.71
CA PHE A 110 1.63 14.40 14.77
C PHE A 110 2.65 13.59 15.58
N VAL A 111 3.55 12.86 14.91
CA VAL A 111 4.58 12.04 15.58
C VAL A 111 5.50 12.93 16.41
N GLN A 112 5.90 14.09 15.88
CA GLN A 112 6.69 15.06 16.64
C GLN A 112 5.94 15.50 17.89
N ALA A 113 4.73 16.03 17.72
CA ALA A 113 3.98 16.69 18.79
C ALA A 113 3.47 15.75 19.89
N ARG A 114 3.18 14.48 19.58
CA ARG A 114 2.58 13.53 20.53
C ARG A 114 3.46 12.30 20.80
N VAL A 115 3.93 11.65 19.73
CA VAL A 115 4.65 10.37 19.85
C VAL A 115 6.10 10.55 20.30
N LEU A 116 6.76 11.68 20.00
CA LEU A 116 8.13 11.97 20.46
C LEU A 116 8.17 12.94 21.64
N THR A 117 7.31 13.98 21.67
CA THR A 117 7.36 15.05 22.69
C THR A 117 6.80 14.66 24.06
N TYR A 118 6.17 13.49 24.23
CA TYR A 118 5.76 13.01 25.56
C TYR A 118 6.97 13.04 26.51
N PRO A 119 6.86 13.68 27.70
CA PRO A 119 7.99 13.81 28.60
C PRO A 119 8.51 12.43 28.97
N THR A 120 9.83 12.23 28.84
CA THR A 120 10.55 11.40 29.80
C THR A 120 10.18 11.93 31.18
N ASP A 121 9.46 11.14 31.98
CA ASP A 121 8.90 11.57 33.26
C ASP A 121 9.91 12.43 34.03
N SER A 122 9.50 13.64 34.44
CA SER A 122 10.37 14.54 35.21
C SER A 122 10.81 13.94 36.55
N ASP A 123 10.14 12.88 36.98
CA ASP A 123 10.42 12.11 38.20
C ASP A 123 11.40 10.95 37.97
N ASN A 124 11.74 10.64 36.71
CA ASN A 124 12.80 9.72 36.34
C ASN A 124 13.65 10.31 35.20
N PRO A 125 14.41 11.41 35.47
CA PRO A 125 15.46 11.82 34.54
C PRO A 125 16.35 10.61 34.29
N LEU A 126 16.53 10.26 33.01
CA LEU A 126 17.55 9.30 32.59
C LEU A 126 18.85 9.70 33.30
N LYS A 127 19.33 8.84 34.20
CA LYS A 127 20.57 9.12 34.92
C LYS A 127 21.67 9.28 33.87
N GLU A 128 22.63 10.15 34.11
CA GLU A 128 23.77 10.31 33.19
C GLU A 128 24.45 8.95 32.95
N ASP A 129 24.45 8.05 33.94
CA ASP A 129 24.92 6.66 33.87
C ASP A 129 24.17 5.78 32.82
N ASP A 130 22.92 6.10 32.45
CA ASP A 130 22.14 5.36 31.44
C ASP A 130 22.33 5.93 30.02
N MET A 131 22.87 7.15 29.86
CA MET A 131 23.11 7.74 28.53
C MET A 131 24.16 6.97 27.73
N ASP A 132 25.14 6.35 28.39
CA ASP A 132 26.14 5.47 27.77
C ASP A 132 25.52 4.23 27.07
N ASN A 133 24.25 3.90 27.38
CA ASN A 133 23.51 2.78 26.81
C ASN A 133 22.47 3.16 25.72
N ILE A 134 22.27 4.46 25.42
CA ILE A 134 21.30 4.89 24.41
C ILE A 134 21.90 4.74 22.99
N SER A 135 22.07 3.47 22.60
CA SER A 135 22.57 3.08 21.28
C SER A 135 21.58 3.32 20.14
N THR A 136 20.34 3.74 20.43
CA THR A 136 19.29 3.92 19.42
C THR A 136 18.47 5.18 19.68
N VAL A 137 18.27 6.00 18.66
CA VAL A 137 17.48 7.23 18.73
C VAL A 137 16.42 7.22 17.63
N VAL A 138 15.14 7.34 18.01
CA VAL A 138 14.04 7.52 17.06
C VAL A 138 13.84 9.01 16.79
N THR A 139 13.80 9.38 15.50
CA THR A 139 13.77 10.75 14.99
C THR A 139 12.74 10.89 13.87
N LEU A 140 12.53 12.12 13.42
CA LEU A 140 11.85 12.44 12.16
C LEU A 140 12.84 13.13 11.21
N PRO A 141 12.59 13.11 9.89
CA PRO A 141 13.35 13.92 8.93
C PRO A 141 13.20 15.39 9.29
N LEU A 142 14.26 16.17 9.16
CA LEU A 142 14.15 17.62 9.31
C LEU A 142 13.14 18.17 8.29
N SER A 143 12.13 18.88 8.76
CA SER A 143 11.02 19.33 7.94
C SER A 143 10.62 20.76 8.32
N PHE A 144 10.58 21.65 7.32
CA PHE A 144 10.30 23.07 7.52
C PHE A 144 9.27 23.59 6.52
N SER A 145 8.49 24.58 6.93
CA SER A 145 7.65 25.39 6.05
C SER A 145 8.44 26.60 5.56
N ALA A 146 8.49 26.78 4.24
CA ALA A 146 9.17 27.88 3.56
C ALA A 146 8.14 28.76 2.81
N PRO A 147 7.56 29.78 3.45
CA PRO A 147 6.63 30.73 2.83
C PRO A 147 7.31 31.77 1.91
N SER A 148 8.64 31.80 1.81
CA SER A 148 9.36 32.71 0.91
C SER A 148 10.76 32.21 0.53
N HIS A 149 11.26 32.63 -0.64
CA HIS A 149 12.63 32.29 -1.10
C HIS A 149 13.75 32.69 -0.12
N PRO A 150 13.71 33.85 0.58
CA PRO A 150 14.74 34.19 1.57
C PRO A 150 14.76 33.23 2.76
N GLN A 151 13.60 32.75 3.22
CA GLN A 151 13.53 31.77 4.32
C GLN A 151 14.00 30.38 3.85
N LEU A 152 13.65 29.97 2.64
CA LEU A 152 14.20 28.76 2.00
C LEU A 152 15.74 28.81 1.95
N GLY A 153 16.29 29.94 1.51
CA GLY A 153 17.74 30.16 1.49
C GLY A 153 18.38 30.14 2.89
N ALA A 154 17.71 30.68 3.90
CA ALA A 154 18.17 30.66 5.29
C ALA A 154 18.19 29.24 5.89
N ILE A 155 17.17 28.42 5.60
CA ILE A 155 17.12 27.01 6.02
C ILE A 155 18.27 26.23 5.39
N LEU A 156 18.46 26.34 4.07
CA LEU A 156 19.56 25.67 3.36
C LEU A 156 20.94 26.12 3.85
N ALA A 157 21.12 27.41 4.14
CA ALA A 157 22.39 27.93 4.68
C ALA A 157 22.66 27.47 6.12
N HIS A 158 21.64 27.09 6.89
CA HIS A 158 21.80 26.52 8.23
C HIS A 158 22.19 25.03 8.20
N PHE A 159 21.79 24.30 7.16
CA PHE A 159 22.07 22.88 6.95
C PHE A 159 22.82 22.64 5.63
N PRO A 160 24.09 23.10 5.51
CA PRO A 160 24.74 23.23 4.20
C PRO A 160 25.04 21.90 3.50
N ASP A 161 25.22 20.83 4.28
CA ASP A 161 25.55 19.47 3.82
C ASP A 161 24.34 18.52 3.78
N THR A 162 23.16 18.98 4.19
CA THR A 162 21.93 18.16 4.18
C THR A 162 21.26 18.24 2.81
N GLU A 163 20.93 17.08 2.24
CA GLU A 163 20.03 17.01 1.07
C GLU A 163 18.57 17.16 1.54
N PHE A 164 17.78 17.89 0.76
CA PHE A 164 16.36 18.12 1.00
C PHE A 164 15.54 17.93 -0.27
N ALA A 165 14.31 17.46 -0.10
CA ALA A 165 13.22 17.48 -1.05
C ALA A 165 12.40 18.75 -0.84
N LEU A 166 12.27 19.57 -1.87
CA LEU A 166 11.31 20.68 -1.89
C LEU A 166 10.02 20.23 -2.59
N GLU A 167 8.92 20.33 -1.86
CA GLU A 167 7.58 19.93 -2.30
C GLU A 167 6.57 21.04 -2.02
N ILE A 168 5.47 21.07 -2.77
CA ILE A 168 4.36 22.00 -2.51
C ILE A 168 3.75 21.60 -1.17
N SER A 169 3.59 22.56 -0.24
CA SER A 169 2.93 22.25 1.03
C SER A 169 1.51 21.76 0.78
N PRO A 170 1.10 20.64 1.38
CA PRO A 170 -0.22 20.05 1.16
C PRO A 170 -1.34 20.72 1.98
N TYR A 171 -1.02 21.81 2.70
CA TYR A 171 -1.96 22.51 3.57
C TYR A 171 -3.02 23.30 2.80
N ASP A 172 -4.19 23.37 3.43
CA ASP A 172 -5.48 23.82 2.94
C ASP A 172 -5.44 24.87 1.81
N ASP A 173 -5.88 24.40 0.63
CA ASP A 173 -6.89 25.16 -0.11
C ASP A 173 -8.07 25.37 0.85
N ASP A 174 -8.28 26.62 1.26
CA ASP A 174 -9.13 27.08 2.36
C ASP A 174 -10.64 26.96 2.07
N GLY A 175 -11.01 26.02 1.20
CA GLY A 175 -12.37 25.78 0.68
C GLY A 175 -12.83 26.83 -0.34
N ASP A 176 -12.34 28.06 -0.21
CA ASP A 176 -12.70 29.21 -1.04
C ASP A 176 -11.75 29.42 -2.23
N THR A 177 -10.49 28.98 -2.16
CA THR A 177 -9.51 29.19 -3.23
C THR A 177 -9.57 28.10 -4.30
N LEU A 178 -10.73 27.92 -4.95
CA LEU A 178 -10.96 26.99 -6.09
C LEU A 178 -9.85 27.05 -7.15
N VAL A 179 -8.77 26.32 -6.93
CA VAL A 179 -7.76 26.02 -7.93
C VAL A 179 -8.29 24.81 -8.67
N ASP A 180 -8.57 24.99 -9.97
CA ASP A 180 -8.80 23.87 -10.88
C ASP A 180 -7.52 23.00 -10.96
N LEU A 181 -7.31 22.16 -9.95
CA LEU A 181 -6.58 20.91 -10.07
C LEU A 181 -7.38 20.09 -11.08
N SER A 182 -7.01 20.25 -12.36
CA SER A 182 -7.85 19.92 -13.50
C SER A 182 -8.26 18.44 -13.52
N CYS A 183 -9.42 18.15 -12.94
CA CYS A 183 -10.09 16.86 -12.99
C CYS A 183 -10.64 16.59 -14.41
N GLU A 184 -9.76 16.49 -15.40
CA GLU A 184 -10.14 16.07 -16.75
C GLU A 184 -10.77 14.67 -16.69
N ASN A 185 -12.10 14.64 -16.80
CA ASN A 185 -12.96 13.44 -16.78
C ASN A 185 -13.14 12.74 -15.42
N GLY A 186 -12.90 13.43 -14.29
CA GLY A 186 -13.19 12.89 -12.95
C GLY A 186 -12.31 11.71 -12.52
N VAL A 187 -11.23 11.43 -13.25
CA VAL A 187 -10.16 10.54 -12.81
C VAL A 187 -9.12 11.43 -12.13
N TYR A 188 -8.85 11.19 -10.85
CA TYR A 188 -7.70 11.77 -10.17
C TYR A 188 -6.43 11.18 -10.82
N VAL A 189 -5.87 11.89 -11.80
CA VAL A 189 -4.52 11.61 -12.28
C VAL A 189 -3.59 12.22 -11.23
N PRO A 190 -2.82 11.42 -10.46
CA PRO A 190 -1.81 11.99 -9.59
C PRO A 190 -0.81 12.74 -10.49
N VAL A 191 -0.84 14.06 -10.41
CA VAL A 191 0.16 14.90 -11.06
C VAL A 191 1.50 14.45 -10.47
N GLU A 192 2.41 13.96 -11.32
CA GLU A 192 3.77 13.60 -10.89
C GLU A 192 4.39 14.82 -10.20
N ARG A 193 4.38 14.81 -8.87
CA ARG A 193 4.93 15.92 -8.07
C ARG A 193 6.43 15.88 -8.29
N LYS A 194 6.91 16.79 -9.12
CA LYS A 194 8.34 16.92 -9.42
C LYS A 194 9.05 17.43 -8.16
N THR A 195 9.45 16.52 -7.28
CA THR A 195 10.30 16.82 -6.12
C THR A 195 11.62 17.43 -6.60
N ILE A 196 11.95 18.63 -6.13
CA ILE A 196 13.21 19.30 -6.45
C ILE A 196 14.20 18.98 -5.32
N ARG A 197 15.36 18.40 -5.68
CA ARG A 197 16.42 18.13 -4.70
C ARG A 197 17.27 19.38 -4.48
N LEU A 198 17.50 19.73 -3.22
CA LEU A 198 18.26 20.91 -2.80
C LEU A 198 19.33 20.48 -1.79
N CYS A 199 20.55 20.94 -1.97
CA CYS A 199 21.62 20.89 -0.98
C CYS A 199 22.48 22.13 -1.22
N TYR A 200 22.72 22.94 -0.19
CA TYR A 200 23.34 24.25 -0.34
C TYR A 200 24.72 24.17 -1.00
N ASN A 201 25.52 23.18 -0.62
CA ASN A 201 26.88 22.99 -1.12
C ASN A 201 26.94 22.41 -2.56
N THR A 202 25.85 21.85 -3.10
CA THR A 202 25.84 21.19 -4.43
C THR A 202 24.79 21.74 -5.41
N ILE A 203 24.00 22.74 -5.02
CA ILE A 203 22.93 23.32 -5.85
C ILE A 203 23.50 24.00 -7.11
N ASP A 204 22.99 23.63 -8.28
CA ASP A 204 23.42 24.20 -9.55
C ASP A 204 22.57 25.40 -9.99
N GLN A 205 23.10 26.22 -10.92
CA GLN A 205 22.38 27.40 -11.43
C GLN A 205 21.04 27.05 -12.09
N LYS A 206 20.88 25.82 -12.58
CA LYS A 206 19.60 25.36 -13.15
C LYS A 206 18.57 25.18 -12.04
N THR A 207 18.94 24.51 -10.95
CA THR A 207 18.06 24.26 -9.79
C THR A 207 17.71 25.57 -9.08
N ILE A 208 18.66 26.50 -8.94
CA ILE A 208 18.38 27.87 -8.46
C ILE A 208 17.28 28.52 -9.31
N ARG A 209 17.42 28.53 -10.64
CA ARG A 209 16.39 29.08 -11.54
C ARG A 209 15.07 28.33 -11.46
N GLU A 210 15.08 27.00 -11.29
CA GLU A 210 13.84 26.23 -11.11
C GLU A 210 13.13 26.66 -9.81
N VAL A 211 13.88 26.88 -8.71
CA VAL A 211 13.36 27.38 -7.41
C VAL A 211 12.89 28.84 -7.49
N GLU A 212 13.65 29.73 -8.13
CA GLU A 212 13.28 31.15 -8.34
C GLU A 212 11.94 31.29 -9.09
N ASN A 213 11.61 30.36 -9.98
CA ASN A 213 10.35 30.34 -10.73
C ASN A 213 9.18 29.67 -9.98
N LEU A 214 9.40 29.13 -8.77
CA LEU A 214 8.32 28.56 -7.97
C LEU A 214 7.44 29.69 -7.38
N PRO A 215 6.10 29.55 -7.40
CA PRO A 215 5.16 30.50 -6.79
C PRO A 215 5.11 30.34 -5.26
N ILE A 216 6.25 30.50 -4.59
CA ILE A 216 6.35 30.47 -3.12
C ILE A 216 5.72 31.74 -2.55
N SER A 217 4.81 31.60 -1.59
CA SER A 217 4.21 32.74 -0.87
C SER A 217 3.71 32.32 0.51
N GLU A 218 3.36 33.27 1.38
CA GLU A 218 2.77 32.98 2.70
C GLU A 218 1.47 32.18 2.60
N MET A 219 0.66 32.42 1.57
CA MET A 219 -0.57 31.69 1.28
C MET A 219 -0.33 30.32 0.61
N ARG A 220 0.88 30.08 0.08
CA ARG A 220 1.28 28.83 -0.59
C ARG A 220 2.74 28.50 -0.24
N PRO A 221 3.02 28.15 1.02
CA PRO A 221 4.36 27.78 1.41
C PRO A 221 4.78 26.49 0.71
N TYR A 222 6.08 26.31 0.54
CA TYR A 222 6.63 25.00 0.16
C TYR A 222 7.11 24.29 1.42
N ARG A 223 6.95 22.97 1.49
CA ARG A 223 7.54 22.15 2.55
C ARG A 223 8.89 21.65 2.06
N ILE A 224 9.91 21.80 2.87
CA ILE A 224 11.25 21.29 2.61
C ILE A 224 11.54 20.19 3.63
N THR A 225 11.76 18.96 3.16
CA THR A 225 11.91 17.75 3.97
C THR A 225 13.25 17.10 3.68
N GLU A 226 13.98 16.67 4.71
CA GLU A 226 15.29 16.03 4.58
C GLU A 226 15.23 14.74 3.73
N LEU A 227 16.14 14.66 2.76
CA LEU A 227 16.41 13.44 1.99
C LEU A 227 17.52 12.67 2.70
N LEU A 228 17.11 11.66 3.46
CA LEU A 228 18.02 10.79 4.18
C LEU A 228 18.92 10.02 3.20
N SER A 229 20.22 10.25 3.31
CA SER A 229 21.24 9.57 2.51
C SER A 229 21.87 8.41 3.28
N GLY A 230 21.75 7.21 2.71
CA GLY A 230 22.18 5.97 3.34
C GLY A 230 21.29 5.50 4.49
N GLY A 231 21.62 4.32 5.02
CA GLY A 231 20.74 3.54 5.88
C GLY A 231 19.91 2.54 5.08
N GLY A 232 19.32 1.57 5.81
CA GLY A 232 18.40 0.58 5.26
C GLY A 232 16.94 1.05 5.36
N ALA A 233 16.12 0.63 4.41
CA ALA A 233 14.69 0.92 4.39
C ALA A 233 13.90 -0.22 5.05
N TYR A 234 13.21 0.09 6.14
CA TYR A 234 12.43 -0.86 6.95
C TYR A 234 10.96 -0.44 6.99
N GLU A 235 10.05 -1.41 7.03
CA GLU A 235 8.62 -1.14 7.14
C GLU A 235 8.02 -1.98 8.29
N ALA A 236 7.37 -1.33 9.25
CA ALA A 236 6.67 -2.00 10.34
C ALA A 236 5.16 -2.02 10.06
N HIS A 237 4.61 -3.22 9.92
CA HIS A 237 3.21 -3.45 9.58
C HIS A 237 2.45 -4.03 10.77
N ALA A 238 1.24 -3.52 10.98
CA ALA A 238 0.40 -3.96 12.07
C ALA A 238 -1.10 -3.91 11.77
N LEU A 239 -1.85 -4.50 12.70
CA LEU A 239 -3.27 -4.30 12.90
C LEU A 239 -3.43 -3.74 14.31
N ILE A 240 -3.94 -2.52 14.41
CA ILE A 240 -4.44 -1.97 15.67
C ILE A 240 -5.91 -2.38 15.80
N ASN A 241 -6.33 -2.87 16.96
CA ASN A 241 -7.73 -3.11 17.30
C ASN A 241 -7.93 -2.92 18.80
N GLY A 242 -8.72 -1.90 19.18
CA GLY A 242 -8.93 -1.54 20.58
C GLY A 242 -7.76 -0.77 21.19
N GLY A 243 -7.10 0.09 20.41
CA GLY A 243 -5.86 0.79 20.80
C GLY A 243 -4.61 -0.09 20.81
N ALA A 244 -4.74 -1.40 21.07
CA ALA A 244 -3.63 -2.33 21.12
C ALA A 244 -3.15 -2.80 19.72
N VAL A 245 -1.83 -3.00 19.59
CA VAL A 245 -1.18 -3.67 18.47
C VAL A 245 -1.44 -5.18 18.57
N GLN A 246 -2.25 -5.73 17.67
CA GLN A 246 -2.65 -7.14 17.68
C GLN A 246 -1.73 -8.05 16.83
N THR A 247 -1.16 -7.50 15.76
CA THR A 247 -0.22 -8.19 14.87
C THR A 247 0.94 -7.27 14.59
N PHE A 248 2.15 -7.80 14.49
CA PHE A 248 3.33 -6.99 14.22
C PHE A 248 4.34 -7.76 13.35
N VAL A 249 4.75 -7.17 12.24
CA VAL A 249 5.81 -7.70 11.36
C VAL A 249 6.66 -6.54 10.88
N VAL A 250 7.98 -6.65 11.04
CA VAL A 250 8.93 -5.73 10.41
C VAL A 250 9.48 -6.39 9.15
N THR A 251 9.52 -5.64 8.06
CA THR A 251 10.13 -6.06 6.80
C THR A 251 11.24 -5.09 6.38
N THR A 252 12.12 -5.54 5.48
CA THR A 252 13.09 -4.67 4.81
C THR A 252 13.22 -5.07 3.34
N ASN A 253 13.50 -4.10 2.49
CA ASN A 253 13.83 -4.36 1.07
C ASN A 253 15.29 -4.83 0.91
N GLU A 254 16.11 -4.73 1.97
CA GLU A 254 17.46 -5.27 1.99
C GLU A 254 17.43 -6.80 1.89
N GLY A 255 17.96 -7.33 0.79
CA GLY A 255 17.94 -8.76 0.48
C GLY A 255 16.83 -9.20 -0.50
N GLY A 256 15.92 -8.31 -0.91
CA GLY A 256 15.05 -8.54 -2.08
C GLY A 256 15.86 -8.58 -3.38
N LEU A 257 15.44 -9.39 -4.36
CA LEU A 257 16.08 -9.46 -5.68
C LEU A 257 15.46 -8.47 -6.69
N GLU A 258 14.21 -8.06 -6.46
CA GLU A 258 13.42 -7.18 -7.33
C GLU A 258 12.75 -6.05 -6.52
N GLU A 259 12.42 -4.93 -7.19
CA GLU A 259 11.64 -3.85 -6.56
C GLU A 259 10.27 -4.37 -6.08
N GLY A 260 9.99 -4.24 -4.79
CA GLY A 260 8.78 -4.77 -4.15
C GLY A 260 8.90 -6.19 -3.59
N GLU A 261 10.08 -6.81 -3.68
CA GLU A 261 10.42 -7.94 -2.81
C GLU A 261 10.97 -7.44 -1.47
N PHE A 262 10.59 -8.13 -0.40
CA PHE A 262 10.97 -7.81 0.97
C PHE A 262 11.35 -9.07 1.74
N THR A 263 12.21 -8.92 2.73
CA THR A 263 12.54 -9.95 3.71
C THR A 263 11.86 -9.62 5.05
N ILE A 264 11.61 -10.62 5.89
CA ILE A 264 11.14 -10.40 7.27
C ILE A 264 12.37 -10.19 8.15
N VAL A 265 12.34 -9.15 8.99
CA VAL A 265 13.35 -8.95 10.04
C VAL A 265 13.07 -9.94 11.19
N PRO A 266 14.02 -10.79 11.61
CA PRO A 266 13.84 -11.72 12.72
C PRO A 266 13.39 -11.00 14.00
N PRO A 267 12.44 -11.55 14.79
CA PRO A 267 11.93 -10.89 15.99
C PRO A 267 12.97 -10.76 17.10
N THR A 268 14.07 -11.51 17.00
CA THR A 268 15.25 -11.44 17.86
C THR A 268 16.15 -10.23 17.59
N GLU A 269 15.94 -9.47 16.50
CA GLU A 269 16.66 -8.23 16.28
C GLU A 269 16.14 -7.11 17.21
N PRO A 270 17.00 -6.40 17.96
CA PRO A 270 16.59 -5.30 18.84
C PRO A 270 15.82 -4.18 18.13
N LEU A 271 15.97 -4.05 16.81
CA LEU A 271 15.19 -3.12 16.00
C LEU A 271 13.69 -3.43 16.06
N VAL A 272 13.29 -4.71 16.11
CA VAL A 272 11.88 -5.12 16.15
C VAL A 272 11.20 -4.65 17.44
N ASP A 273 11.86 -4.83 18.59
CA ASP A 273 11.35 -4.36 19.88
C ASP A 273 11.20 -2.83 19.94
N ILE A 274 12.16 -2.10 19.37
CA ILE A 274 12.15 -0.63 19.35
C ILE A 274 11.05 -0.11 18.43
N LEU A 275 10.89 -0.69 17.24
CA LEU A 275 9.80 -0.35 16.32
C LEU A 275 8.43 -0.75 16.89
N HIS A 276 8.33 -1.87 17.61
CA HIS A 276 7.10 -2.28 18.30
C HIS A 276 6.72 -1.29 19.42
N SER A 277 7.70 -0.88 20.24
CA SER A 277 7.47 0.08 21.32
C SER A 277 7.06 1.46 20.79
N PHE A 278 7.68 1.91 19.69
CA PHE A 278 7.27 3.12 18.97
C PHE A 278 5.82 2.98 18.45
N LEU A 279 5.49 1.84 17.84
CA LEU A 279 4.17 1.58 17.28
C LEU A 279 3.06 1.52 18.34
N ALA A 280 3.33 0.92 19.50
CA ALA A 280 2.38 0.88 20.61
C ALA A 280 2.07 2.29 21.12
N ARG A 281 3.10 3.11 21.37
CA ARG A 281 2.94 4.51 21.77
C ARG A 281 2.26 5.37 20.69
N PHE A 282 2.54 5.09 19.40
CA PHE A 282 1.82 5.69 18.29
C PHE A 282 0.33 5.32 18.31
N ALA A 283 -0.01 4.06 18.57
CA ALA A 283 -1.39 3.58 18.62
C ALA A 283 -2.19 4.23 19.76
N ASP A 284 -1.60 4.35 20.94
CA ASP A 284 -2.20 5.02 22.11
C ASP A 284 -2.49 6.51 21.81
N GLU A 285 -1.50 7.26 21.33
CA GLU A 285 -1.67 8.68 20.97
C GLU A 285 -2.63 8.88 19.79
N TRP A 286 -2.64 7.96 18.83
CA TRP A 286 -3.53 8.02 17.68
C TRP A 286 -4.99 7.74 18.07
N GLN A 287 -5.22 6.81 19.01
CA GLN A 287 -6.52 6.56 19.62
C GLN A 287 -7.10 7.82 20.30
N VAL A 288 -6.26 8.58 21.01
CA VAL A 288 -6.65 9.86 21.63
C VAL A 288 -6.92 10.94 20.56
N TYR A 289 -6.03 11.07 19.57
CA TYR A 289 -6.16 12.09 18.51
C TYR A 289 -7.36 11.86 17.60
N ALA A 290 -7.63 10.63 17.18
CA ALA A 290 -8.81 10.31 16.37
C ALA A 290 -10.11 10.63 17.12
N GLY A 291 -10.17 10.31 18.42
CA GLY A 291 -11.34 10.64 19.23
C GLY A 291 -11.57 12.12 19.44
N GLN A 292 -10.50 12.92 19.56
CA GLN A 292 -10.60 14.39 19.54
C GLN A 292 -11.09 14.89 18.18
N ARG A 293 -10.52 14.39 17.08
CA ARG A 293 -10.87 14.82 15.71
C ARG A 293 -12.32 14.49 15.33
N GLU A 294 -12.87 13.34 15.75
CA GLU A 294 -14.29 13.04 15.51
C GLU A 294 -15.21 13.99 16.30
N LEU A 295 -14.87 14.32 17.56
CA LEU A 295 -15.62 15.29 18.38
C LEU A 295 -15.54 16.73 17.84
N ASP A 296 -14.40 17.13 17.28
CA ASP A 296 -14.22 18.46 16.67
C ASP A 296 -15.05 18.60 15.37
N MET A 297 -15.28 17.52 14.63
CA MET A 297 -16.13 17.53 13.43
C MET A 297 -17.63 17.41 13.74
N ASP A 298 -18.02 16.62 14.76
CA ASP A 298 -19.39 16.56 15.25
C ASP A 298 -19.43 16.29 16.78
N PRO A 299 -19.76 17.30 17.60
CA PRO A 299 -19.77 17.16 19.06
C PRO A 299 -20.91 16.28 19.59
N PHE A 300 -21.81 15.79 18.73
CA PHE A 300 -22.88 14.86 19.09
C PHE A 300 -22.51 13.39 18.85
N ILE A 301 -21.38 13.10 18.21
CA ILE A 301 -20.88 11.73 18.03
C ILE A 301 -20.18 11.25 19.30
N GLU A 302 -20.52 10.06 19.78
CA GLU A 302 -19.73 9.39 20.82
C GLU A 302 -18.33 9.09 20.27
N ALA A 303 -17.29 9.57 20.95
CA ALA A 303 -15.90 9.28 20.58
C ALA A 303 -15.67 7.78 20.32
N PRO A 304 -14.89 7.41 19.29
CA PRO A 304 -14.77 6.05 18.81
C PRO A 304 -14.11 5.19 19.88
N LYS A 305 -14.90 4.30 20.48
CA LYS A 305 -14.50 3.45 21.63
C LYS A 305 -13.28 2.56 21.35
N ALA A 306 -12.95 2.33 20.08
CA ALA A 306 -11.78 1.60 19.62
C ALA A 306 -11.49 1.94 18.15
N ILE A 307 -10.26 2.36 17.84
CA ILE A 307 -9.73 2.31 16.47
C ILE A 307 -9.54 0.84 16.11
N VAL A 308 -9.94 0.50 14.88
CA VAL A 308 -9.51 -0.72 14.19
C VAL A 308 -8.95 -0.32 12.85
N SER A 309 -7.65 -0.49 12.63
CA SER A 309 -7.02 -0.16 11.35
C SER A 309 -5.75 -0.97 11.14
N HIS A 310 -5.48 -1.28 9.88
CA HIS A 310 -4.11 -1.57 9.48
C HIS A 310 -3.28 -0.29 9.46
N ILE A 311 -2.00 -0.44 9.80
CA ILE A 311 -0.98 0.58 9.59
C ILE A 311 0.29 -0.08 9.08
N SER A 312 0.97 0.59 8.16
CA SER A 312 2.32 0.30 7.69
C SER A 312 3.12 1.57 7.81
N LEU A 313 4.14 1.58 8.67
CA LEU A 313 5.04 2.71 8.89
C LEU A 313 6.37 2.44 8.20
N ARG A 314 6.89 3.42 7.45
CA ARG A 314 8.18 3.31 6.77
C ARG A 314 9.25 4.04 7.56
N PHE A 315 10.41 3.42 7.71
CA PHE A 315 11.55 3.92 8.48
C PHE A 315 12.83 3.86 7.66
N ASN A 316 13.69 4.85 7.80
CA ASN A 316 15.10 4.74 7.43
C ASN A 316 15.91 4.43 8.69
N VAL A 317 16.76 3.41 8.64
CA VAL A 317 17.57 2.98 9.78
C VAL A 317 19.04 3.10 9.40
N LYS A 318 19.75 4.02 10.04
CA LYS A 318 21.13 4.37 9.71
C LYS A 318 22.02 4.25 10.95
N GLU A 319 23.10 3.51 10.83
CA GLU A 319 24.12 3.42 11.87
C GLU A 319 25.16 4.52 11.66
N GLU A 320 25.37 5.34 12.68
CA GLU A 320 26.26 6.50 12.67
C GLU A 320 27.21 6.45 13.88
N VAL A 321 28.43 6.95 13.74
CA VAL A 321 29.36 7.08 14.88
C VAL A 321 29.32 8.51 15.38
N ILE A 322 28.72 8.72 16.56
CA ILE A 322 28.57 10.02 17.22
C ILE A 322 29.48 10.02 18.45
N GLU A 323 30.44 10.94 18.51
CA GLU A 323 31.40 11.09 19.62
C GLU A 323 32.21 9.82 19.98
N GLY A 324 32.29 8.86 19.05
CA GLY A 324 32.97 7.57 19.23
C GLY A 324 32.03 6.40 19.56
N HIS A 325 30.74 6.67 19.80
CA HIS A 325 29.71 5.67 20.08
C HIS A 325 28.94 5.33 18.80
N LEU A 326 28.62 4.04 18.60
CA LEU A 326 27.77 3.60 17.50
C LEU A 326 26.30 3.84 17.87
N VAL A 327 25.64 4.74 17.17
CA VAL A 327 24.23 5.12 17.37
C VAL A 327 23.42 4.71 16.14
N LYS A 328 22.36 3.92 16.37
CA LYS A 328 21.36 3.57 15.36
C LYS A 328 20.30 4.66 15.32
N ARG A 329 20.36 5.53 14.33
CA ARG A 329 19.32 6.53 14.05
C ARG A 329 18.18 5.85 13.29
N ILE A 330 17.00 5.79 13.90
CA ILE A 330 15.76 5.32 13.27
C ILE A 330 14.95 6.57 12.93
N THR A 331 14.57 6.75 11.67
CA THR A 331 13.83 7.94 11.22
C THR A 331 12.52 7.52 10.57
N ALA A 332 11.38 7.86 11.19
CA ALA A 332 10.06 7.53 10.68
C ALA A 332 9.66 8.49 9.54
N LEU A 333 9.27 7.94 8.38
CA LEU A 333 9.14 8.68 7.12
C LEU A 333 7.70 9.06 6.82
N ASP A 334 6.85 8.04 6.69
CA ASP A 334 5.45 8.11 6.29
C ASP A 334 4.64 6.93 6.86
N MET A 335 3.32 6.94 6.61
CA MET A 335 2.41 5.88 7.00
C MET A 335 1.38 5.58 5.90
N HIS A 336 0.95 4.32 5.81
CA HIS A 336 -0.16 3.88 4.97
C HIS A 336 -1.13 2.99 5.76
N ASN A 337 -2.44 3.12 5.52
CA ASN A 337 -3.50 2.39 6.24
C ASN A 337 -3.85 1.01 5.64
N LEU A 338 -3.16 0.59 4.58
CA LEU A 338 -3.47 -0.65 3.87
C LEU A 338 -2.81 -1.87 4.53
N PRO A 339 -3.47 -3.05 4.54
CA PRO A 339 -2.84 -4.29 4.99
C PRO A 339 -1.70 -4.68 4.03
N HIS A 340 -0.49 -4.82 4.56
CA HIS A 340 0.67 -5.22 3.77
C HIS A 340 0.64 -6.72 3.39
N THR A 341 1.37 -7.07 2.33
CA THR A 341 1.46 -8.44 1.82
C THR A 341 2.11 -9.42 2.80
N SER A 342 2.94 -8.93 3.72
CA SER A 342 3.53 -9.71 4.82
C SER A 342 2.49 -10.41 5.73
N LEU A 343 1.23 -9.94 5.75
CA LEU A 343 0.10 -10.62 6.40
C LEU A 343 -0.07 -12.08 5.94
N MET A 344 0.30 -12.40 4.68
CA MET A 344 0.29 -13.77 4.18
C MET A 344 1.22 -14.71 4.96
N LEU A 345 2.33 -14.17 5.47
CA LEU A 345 3.38 -14.91 6.16
C LEU A 345 2.90 -15.27 7.57
N LEU A 346 2.25 -14.31 8.26
CA LEU A 346 1.48 -14.59 9.48
C LEU A 346 0.39 -15.64 9.25
N ALA A 347 -0.37 -15.51 8.16
CA ALA A 347 -1.42 -16.45 7.80
C ALA A 347 -0.90 -17.88 7.48
N ALA A 348 0.32 -18.00 6.98
CA ALA A 348 0.95 -19.29 6.70
C ALA A 348 1.19 -20.10 7.98
N ILE A 349 1.65 -19.45 9.06
CA ILE A 349 2.01 -20.07 10.35
C ILE A 349 0.77 -20.68 11.03
N PRO A 350 0.67 -22.01 11.19
CA PRO A 350 -0.55 -22.64 11.72
C PRO A 350 -0.94 -22.18 13.13
N GLY A 351 0.04 -21.99 14.03
CA GLY A 351 -0.19 -21.55 15.41
C GLY A 351 -0.66 -20.09 15.54
N ALA A 352 -0.37 -19.25 14.54
CA ALA A 352 -0.76 -17.85 14.51
C ALA A 352 -2.22 -17.64 14.07
N ARG A 353 -2.84 -18.61 13.39
CA ARG A 353 -4.14 -18.44 12.72
C ARG A 353 -5.26 -18.09 13.68
N ASP A 354 -5.37 -18.78 14.81
CA ASP A 354 -6.42 -18.52 15.80
C ASP A 354 -6.24 -17.15 16.48
N GLN A 355 -5.00 -16.71 16.66
CA GLN A 355 -4.69 -15.37 17.16
C GLN A 355 -5.06 -14.31 16.12
N LEU A 356 -4.73 -14.55 14.84
CA LEU A 356 -5.09 -13.66 13.74
C LEU A 356 -6.61 -13.50 13.59
N VAL A 357 -7.39 -14.59 13.72
CA VAL A 357 -8.86 -14.51 13.73
C VAL A 357 -9.35 -13.62 14.86
N ARG A 358 -8.81 -13.79 16.08
CA ARG A 358 -9.18 -12.95 17.24
C ARG A 358 -8.81 -11.49 17.00
N ALA A 359 -7.61 -11.22 16.48
CA ALA A 359 -7.11 -9.87 16.17
C ALA A 359 -8.08 -9.07 15.27
N TYR A 360 -8.78 -9.72 14.32
CA TYR A 360 -9.80 -9.06 13.48
C TYR A 360 -11.21 -9.05 14.08
N THR A 361 -11.59 -10.05 14.87
CA THR A 361 -13.00 -10.33 15.20
C THR A 361 -13.38 -10.05 16.65
N ALA A 362 -12.40 -9.96 17.54
CA ALA A 362 -12.56 -9.73 18.97
C ALA A 362 -11.68 -8.54 19.42
N PRO A 363 -12.24 -7.32 19.58
CA PRO A 363 -11.54 -6.24 20.27
C PRO A 363 -11.21 -6.74 21.68
N THR A 364 -9.93 -6.94 21.96
CA THR A 364 -9.46 -7.55 23.21
C THR A 364 -8.96 -6.46 24.12
N GLU A 365 -9.72 -6.16 25.18
CA GLU A 365 -9.35 -5.17 26.21
C GLU A 365 -8.05 -5.54 26.94
N ASN A 366 -7.74 -6.84 26.99
CA ASN A 366 -6.45 -7.34 27.45
C ASN A 366 -5.54 -7.52 26.25
N ALA A 367 -4.44 -6.77 26.21
CA ALA A 367 -3.38 -6.92 25.21
C ALA A 367 -2.87 -8.37 25.19
N LEU A 368 -3.30 -9.13 24.18
CA LEU A 368 -2.61 -10.35 23.80
C LEU A 368 -1.23 -9.94 23.29
N LEU A 369 -0.21 -10.77 23.54
CA LEU A 369 1.08 -10.58 22.87
C LEU A 369 0.83 -10.52 21.35
N PRO A 370 1.42 -9.55 20.64
CA PRO A 370 1.17 -9.39 19.21
C PRO A 370 1.54 -10.68 18.48
N VAL A 371 0.82 -10.98 17.40
CA VAL A 371 1.17 -12.12 16.55
C VAL A 371 2.49 -11.81 15.85
N LEU A 372 3.58 -12.33 16.40
CA LEU A 372 4.94 -12.27 15.85
C LEU A 372 5.24 -13.48 14.97
N THR A 373 6.11 -13.26 13.99
CA THR A 373 6.78 -14.30 13.21
C THR A 373 7.81 -15.03 14.08
N PRO A 374 7.78 -16.37 14.24
CA PRO A 374 8.83 -17.09 14.97
C PRO A 374 10.19 -17.02 14.24
N ASP A 375 11.29 -17.22 14.98
CA ASP A 375 12.65 -17.12 14.44
C ASP A 375 12.91 -18.09 13.26
N ASP A 376 12.50 -19.35 13.43
CA ASP A 376 12.67 -20.42 12.44
C ASP A 376 11.45 -20.53 11.50
N ILE A 377 11.03 -19.45 10.83
CA ILE A 377 10.13 -19.60 9.66
C ILE A 377 10.97 -20.13 8.49
N PRO A 378 10.76 -21.37 8.01
CA PRO A 378 11.18 -21.71 6.66
C PRO A 378 10.41 -20.79 5.71
N LEU A 379 11.11 -19.86 5.03
CA LEU A 379 10.57 -18.94 4.02
C LEU A 379 9.45 -19.64 3.25
N PRO A 380 8.19 -19.16 3.35
CA PRO A 380 7.04 -20.00 3.10
C PRO A 380 6.95 -20.43 1.64
N ARG A 381 7.40 -21.67 1.38
CA ARG A 381 7.22 -22.33 0.10
C ARG A 381 5.73 -22.60 -0.11
N GLY A 382 5.16 -21.90 -1.08
CA GLY A 382 3.77 -22.02 -1.51
C GLY A 382 3.38 -23.45 -1.84
N VAL A 383 2.17 -23.82 -1.46
CA VAL A 383 1.79 -25.23 -1.31
C VAL A 383 1.21 -25.81 -2.62
N TYR A 384 1.95 -25.71 -3.73
CA TYR A 384 1.47 -25.99 -5.10
C TYR A 384 1.00 -27.43 -5.36
N ALA A 385 -0.27 -27.59 -5.75
CA ALA A 385 -0.90 -28.91 -5.94
C ALA A 385 -1.26 -29.21 -7.41
N LEU A 386 -0.33 -29.91 -8.07
CA LEU A 386 -0.40 -30.46 -9.42
C LEU A 386 -1.72 -31.14 -9.85
N PRO A 387 -2.45 -31.91 -9.00
CA PRO A 387 -3.61 -32.68 -9.47
C PRO A 387 -4.74 -31.85 -10.09
N THR A 388 -5.06 -30.69 -9.52
CA THR A 388 -6.19 -29.88 -10.01
C THR A 388 -5.87 -29.17 -11.33
N VAL A 389 -4.59 -28.87 -11.57
CA VAL A 389 -4.06 -28.40 -12.85
C VAL A 389 -4.34 -29.42 -13.95
N LEU A 390 -4.02 -30.68 -13.68
CA LEU A 390 -4.25 -31.78 -14.61
C LEU A 390 -5.75 -31.98 -14.86
N THR A 391 -6.61 -31.69 -13.89
CA THR A 391 -8.07 -31.70 -14.08
C THR A 391 -8.54 -30.59 -15.02
N GLU A 392 -8.05 -29.35 -14.88
CA GLU A 392 -8.45 -28.24 -15.78
C GLU A 392 -7.82 -28.32 -17.17
N VAL A 393 -6.58 -28.79 -17.28
CA VAL A 393 -5.98 -29.20 -18.57
C VAL A 393 -6.88 -30.25 -19.22
N ARG A 394 -7.29 -31.28 -18.48
CA ARG A 394 -8.20 -32.33 -18.98
C ARG A 394 -9.60 -31.81 -19.29
N HIS A 395 -10.12 -30.81 -18.58
CA HIS A 395 -11.43 -30.23 -18.84
C HIS A 395 -11.41 -29.32 -20.07
N SER A 396 -10.39 -28.49 -20.20
CA SER A 396 -10.13 -27.64 -21.39
C SER A 396 -9.91 -28.45 -22.66
N LEU A 397 -9.29 -29.63 -22.55
CA LEU A 397 -9.12 -30.58 -23.66
C LEU A 397 -10.37 -31.45 -23.92
N ARG A 398 -11.27 -31.63 -22.93
CA ARG A 398 -12.54 -32.34 -23.14
C ARG A 398 -13.48 -31.50 -24.00
N GLY A 399 -13.73 -31.97 -25.22
CA GLY A 399 -14.51 -31.24 -26.21
C GLY A 399 -13.68 -30.32 -27.11
N PHE A 400 -12.35 -30.48 -27.13
CA PHE A 400 -11.53 -29.91 -28.20
C PHE A 400 -11.97 -30.50 -29.55
N SER A 401 -12.34 -29.63 -30.49
CA SER A 401 -12.61 -29.99 -31.88
C SER A 401 -11.69 -29.17 -32.79
N PRO A 402 -10.80 -29.79 -33.58
CA PRO A 402 -9.83 -29.06 -34.40
C PRO A 402 -10.48 -28.22 -35.52
N PHE A 403 -11.79 -28.36 -35.76
CA PHE A 403 -12.54 -27.58 -36.75
C PHE A 403 -13.34 -26.43 -36.12
N ARG A 404 -13.32 -26.25 -34.78
CA ARG A 404 -13.98 -25.13 -34.10
C ARG A 404 -12.95 -24.11 -33.64
N TRP A 405 -13.03 -22.89 -34.18
CA TRP A 405 -12.17 -21.76 -33.80
C TRP A 405 -12.12 -21.50 -32.28
N GLN A 406 -13.24 -21.66 -31.59
CA GLN A 406 -13.33 -21.55 -30.13
C GLN A 406 -12.48 -22.60 -29.39
N SER A 407 -12.34 -23.81 -29.93
CA SER A 407 -11.47 -24.85 -29.35
C SER A 407 -9.98 -24.50 -29.51
N TRP A 408 -9.60 -23.90 -30.63
CA TRP A 408 -8.24 -23.35 -30.82
C TRP A 408 -7.96 -22.14 -29.93
N MET A 409 -8.93 -21.26 -29.69
CA MET A 409 -8.79 -20.19 -28.69
C MET A 409 -8.56 -20.76 -27.28
N ARG A 410 -9.30 -21.81 -26.88
CA ARG A 410 -9.07 -22.49 -25.59
C ARG A 410 -7.70 -23.15 -25.52
N VAL A 411 -7.23 -23.79 -26.59
CA VAL A 411 -5.86 -24.39 -26.62
C VAL A 411 -4.78 -23.32 -26.66
N ALA A 412 -4.99 -22.17 -27.30
CA ALA A 412 -4.05 -21.04 -27.25
C ALA A 412 -4.03 -20.39 -25.85
N GLN A 413 -5.18 -20.28 -25.18
CA GLN A 413 -5.27 -19.87 -23.77
C GLN A 413 -4.58 -20.88 -22.85
N LEU A 414 -4.74 -22.19 -23.10
CA LEU A 414 -4.05 -23.26 -22.36
C LEU A 414 -2.54 -23.33 -22.67
N GLY A 415 -2.13 -22.94 -23.87
CA GLY A 415 -0.72 -22.80 -24.25
C GLY A 415 -0.08 -21.61 -23.54
N MET A 416 -0.73 -20.45 -23.58
CA MET A 416 -0.30 -19.26 -22.84
C MET A 416 -0.35 -19.47 -21.33
N MET A 417 -1.33 -20.20 -20.81
CA MET A 417 -1.40 -20.69 -19.43
C MET A 417 -0.11 -21.42 -19.05
N LEU A 418 0.20 -22.50 -19.76
CA LEU A 418 1.34 -23.37 -19.46
C LEU A 418 2.68 -22.66 -19.69
N LEU A 419 2.73 -21.70 -20.62
CA LEU A 419 3.93 -20.94 -20.96
C LEU A 419 4.18 -19.80 -19.95
N VAL A 420 3.14 -19.09 -19.50
CA VAL A 420 3.27 -18.11 -18.40
C VAL A 420 3.45 -18.81 -17.05
N TRP A 421 2.90 -20.01 -16.87
CA TRP A 421 3.30 -20.89 -15.77
C TRP A 421 4.79 -21.22 -15.84
N GLY A 422 5.27 -21.77 -16.95
CA GLY A 422 6.68 -22.18 -17.09
C GLY A 422 7.69 -21.02 -17.00
N LEU A 423 7.28 -19.79 -17.35
CA LEU A 423 8.13 -18.60 -17.29
C LEU A 423 7.94 -17.74 -16.03
N GLY A 424 6.84 -17.92 -15.30
CA GLY A 424 6.45 -17.12 -14.12
C GLY A 424 6.40 -17.92 -12.81
N PHE A 425 6.94 -19.14 -12.79
CA PHE A 425 6.93 -20.02 -11.63
C PHE A 425 7.92 -19.57 -10.55
N LYS A 426 7.54 -18.61 -9.71
CA LYS A 426 8.04 -18.52 -8.32
C LYS A 426 7.12 -19.38 -7.45
N GLU A 427 7.70 -20.33 -6.71
CA GLU A 427 7.01 -21.49 -6.11
C GLU A 427 6.15 -21.13 -4.87
N GLU A 428 5.93 -19.84 -4.59
CA GLU A 428 5.82 -19.33 -3.21
C GLU A 428 4.38 -19.02 -2.71
N MET A 429 3.30 -19.23 -3.50
CA MET A 429 1.96 -18.67 -3.16
C MET A 429 0.68 -19.58 -3.13
N TRP A 430 0.73 -20.90 -3.31
CA TRP A 430 -0.50 -21.72 -3.51
C TRP A 430 -1.06 -22.40 -2.22
N CYS A 431 -2.31 -22.87 -2.25
CA CYS A 431 -2.92 -23.77 -1.25
C CYS A 431 -3.56 -24.99 -1.94
N ALA A 432 -3.21 -26.22 -1.54
CA ALA A 432 -3.59 -27.45 -2.25
C ALA A 432 -5.11 -27.67 -2.42
N GLN A 433 -5.90 -27.10 -1.52
CA GLN A 433 -7.36 -27.21 -1.48
C GLN A 433 -8.07 -26.08 -2.24
N ASP A 434 -7.33 -25.06 -2.68
CA ASP A 434 -7.86 -23.81 -3.22
C ASP A 434 -6.97 -23.21 -4.35
N PRO A 435 -6.99 -23.79 -5.56
CA PRO A 435 -6.02 -23.52 -6.63
C PRO A 435 -6.36 -22.34 -7.55
N GLY A 436 -7.61 -21.85 -7.50
CA GLY A 436 -8.15 -20.86 -8.43
C GLY A 436 -7.34 -19.57 -8.56
N PRO A 437 -6.88 -18.96 -7.44
CA PRO A 437 -6.27 -17.64 -7.48
C PRO A 437 -5.07 -17.45 -8.41
N ALA A 438 -4.00 -18.22 -8.22
CA ALA A 438 -2.77 -18.06 -9.01
C ALA A 438 -2.92 -18.58 -10.44
N LEU A 439 -3.81 -19.56 -10.67
CA LEU A 439 -4.21 -19.93 -12.03
C LEU A 439 -4.75 -18.69 -12.74
N VAL A 440 -5.76 -18.01 -12.19
CA VAL A 440 -6.45 -16.92 -12.88
C VAL A 440 -5.58 -15.68 -13.10
N GLU A 441 -4.77 -15.28 -12.12
CA GLU A 441 -3.84 -14.14 -12.25
C GLU A 441 -2.84 -14.35 -13.40
N TRP A 442 -2.17 -15.52 -13.43
CA TRP A 442 -1.07 -15.78 -14.37
C TRP A 442 -1.55 -16.34 -15.72
N VAL A 443 -2.66 -17.06 -15.76
CA VAL A 443 -3.21 -17.65 -17.00
C VAL A 443 -4.14 -16.70 -17.74
N VAL A 444 -5.01 -16.01 -17.00
CA VAL A 444 -6.09 -15.24 -17.60
C VAL A 444 -5.75 -13.76 -17.53
N ARG A 445 -5.52 -13.20 -16.33
CA ARG A 445 -5.33 -11.75 -16.18
C ARG A 445 -4.08 -11.25 -16.91
N ARG A 446 -2.87 -11.74 -16.61
CA ARG A 446 -1.65 -11.27 -17.29
C ARG A 446 -1.72 -11.41 -18.83
N PRO A 447 -2.06 -12.58 -19.41
CA PRO A 447 -2.21 -12.71 -20.87
C PRO A 447 -3.34 -11.87 -21.46
N VAL A 448 -4.49 -11.71 -20.78
CA VAL A 448 -5.59 -10.85 -21.28
C VAL A 448 -5.21 -9.38 -21.20
N VAL A 449 -4.54 -8.91 -20.15
CA VAL A 449 -4.03 -7.53 -20.04
C VAL A 449 -3.00 -7.27 -21.14
N SER A 450 -2.04 -8.17 -21.37
CA SER A 450 -1.11 -8.07 -22.49
C SER A 450 -1.82 -8.09 -23.86
N LEU A 451 -2.81 -8.97 -24.06
CA LEU A 451 -3.60 -9.05 -25.31
C LEU A 451 -4.53 -7.85 -25.53
N VAL A 452 -5.06 -7.24 -24.47
CA VAL A 452 -5.89 -6.04 -24.53
C VAL A 452 -5.03 -4.82 -24.79
N GLY A 453 -3.86 -4.70 -24.17
CA GLY A 453 -2.84 -3.70 -24.51
C GLY A 453 -2.39 -3.82 -25.98
N LEU A 454 -2.04 -5.03 -26.41
CA LEU A 454 -1.70 -5.32 -27.82
C LEU A 454 -2.87 -5.09 -28.78
N ARG A 455 -4.13 -5.31 -28.36
CA ARG A 455 -5.32 -4.96 -29.15
C ARG A 455 -5.58 -3.46 -29.20
N GLY A 456 -5.28 -2.70 -28.14
CA GLY A 456 -5.28 -1.23 -28.18
C GLY A 456 -4.29 -0.72 -29.22
N VAL A 457 -3.05 -1.19 -29.16
CA VAL A 457 -2.01 -0.88 -30.16
C VAL A 457 -2.43 -1.32 -31.56
N LYS A 458 -2.99 -2.52 -31.73
CA LYS A 458 -3.45 -3.02 -33.03
C LYS A 458 -4.66 -2.27 -33.57
N TRP A 459 -5.61 -1.86 -32.73
CA TRP A 459 -6.76 -1.06 -33.12
C TRP A 459 -6.32 0.34 -33.56
N VAL A 460 -5.44 1.00 -32.80
CA VAL A 460 -4.78 2.25 -33.22
C VAL A 460 -4.06 2.08 -34.57
N TRP A 461 -3.38 0.95 -34.78
CA TRP A 461 -2.69 0.64 -36.04
C TRP A 461 -3.63 0.34 -37.23
N GLU A 462 -4.77 -0.30 -36.99
CA GLU A 462 -5.78 -0.60 -38.00
C GLU A 462 -6.61 0.64 -38.35
N VAL A 463 -6.96 1.48 -37.37
CA VAL A 463 -7.50 2.84 -37.58
C VAL A 463 -6.51 3.68 -38.38
N TYR A 464 -5.22 3.68 -38.02
CA TYR A 464 -4.17 4.38 -38.78
C TYR A 464 -4.04 3.88 -40.23
N ARG A 465 -4.24 2.58 -40.49
CA ARG A 465 -4.29 2.02 -41.85
C ARG A 465 -5.56 2.39 -42.62
N GLY A 466 -6.72 2.43 -41.95
CA GLY A 466 -8.02 2.76 -42.53
C GLY A 466 -8.19 4.23 -42.91
N LEU A 467 -7.47 5.14 -42.24
CA LEU A 467 -7.49 6.57 -42.58
C LEU A 467 -7.03 6.85 -44.02
N SER A 468 -7.71 7.77 -44.70
CA SER A 468 -7.36 8.19 -46.06
C SER A 468 -5.96 8.79 -46.14
N GLY A 469 -5.34 8.81 -47.34
CA GLY A 469 -3.96 9.28 -47.52
C GLY A 469 -3.70 10.70 -47.00
N ARG A 470 -4.70 11.60 -47.08
CA ARG A 470 -4.63 12.95 -46.51
C ARG A 470 -4.61 12.95 -44.97
N MET A 471 -5.46 12.16 -44.32
CA MET A 471 -5.47 12.05 -42.84
C MET A 471 -4.20 11.38 -42.31
N ARG A 472 -3.67 10.34 -42.98
CA ARG A 472 -2.35 9.78 -42.64
C ARG A 472 -1.22 10.80 -42.76
N GLY A 473 -1.27 11.69 -43.75
CA GLY A 473 -0.34 12.81 -43.89
C GLY A 473 -0.45 13.83 -42.75
N LEU A 474 -1.67 14.16 -42.33
CA LEU A 474 -1.92 15.09 -41.21
C LEU A 474 -1.46 14.50 -39.87
N MET A 475 -1.83 13.25 -39.57
CA MET A 475 -1.38 12.56 -38.35
C MET A 475 0.15 12.41 -38.29
N ARG A 476 0.84 12.16 -39.41
CA ARG A 476 2.32 12.13 -39.42
C ARG A 476 2.96 13.48 -39.07
N ARG A 477 2.29 14.60 -39.37
CA ARG A 477 2.75 15.94 -39.03
C ARG A 477 2.43 16.30 -37.57
N LEU A 478 1.24 15.93 -37.08
CA LEU A 478 0.83 16.17 -35.70
C LEU A 478 1.57 15.30 -34.69
N LEU A 479 1.84 14.02 -35.02
CA LEU A 479 2.44 13.07 -34.08
C LEU A 479 3.97 13.01 -34.09
N GLY A 480 4.69 13.69 -34.99
CA GLY A 480 6.17 13.85 -34.89
C GLY A 480 7.05 12.58 -34.94
N TRP A 481 6.50 11.38 -35.00
CA TRP A 481 7.19 10.10 -34.75
C TRP A 481 8.09 9.56 -35.89
N ALA A 482 8.47 10.40 -36.85
CA ALA A 482 9.26 9.98 -38.02
C ALA A 482 10.67 9.42 -37.68
N LYS A 483 11.21 9.66 -36.46
CA LYS A 483 12.54 9.20 -36.03
C LYS A 483 12.58 7.85 -35.30
N LEU A 484 11.46 7.32 -34.77
CA LEU A 484 11.49 6.01 -34.08
C LEU A 484 11.47 4.83 -35.07
N GLY A 485 10.76 4.95 -36.19
CA GLY A 485 10.56 3.88 -37.15
C GLY A 485 11.82 3.40 -37.89
N GLU A 486 12.87 4.22 -37.97
CA GLU A 486 14.15 3.81 -38.55
C GLU A 486 15.07 3.07 -37.57
N LYS A 487 14.97 3.35 -36.25
CA LYS A 487 15.72 2.59 -35.23
C LYS A 487 15.22 1.15 -35.13
N PHE A 488 13.90 0.94 -35.19
CA PHE A 488 13.27 -0.39 -35.19
C PHE A 488 13.44 -1.21 -36.47
N LYS A 489 14.19 -0.71 -37.47
CA LYS A 489 14.61 -1.47 -38.66
C LYS A 489 16.09 -1.91 -38.62
N LYS A 490 16.82 -1.57 -37.55
CA LYS A 490 18.22 -1.95 -37.31
C LYS A 490 18.42 -2.80 -36.05
N LEU A 491 17.32 -3.16 -35.40
CA LEU A 491 17.16 -4.27 -34.45
C LEU A 491 16.27 -5.31 -35.14
#